data_AF-A0A3B9ILV6-F1
#
_entry.id   AF-A0A3B9ILV6-F1
#
_cell.length_a   1.000
_cell.length_b   1.000
_cell.length_c   1.000
_cell.angle_alpha   90.00
_cell.angle_beta   90.00
_cell.angle_gamma   90.00
#
_symmetry.space_group_name_H-M   'P 1'
#
loop_
_entity.id
_entity.type
_entity.pdbx_description
1 polymer ?
#
loop_
_entity_poly.entity_id
_entity_poly.type
_entity_poly.pdbx_seq_one_letter_code
_entity_poly.pdbx_strand_id
1 'polypeptide(L)'
;LAGLPAAALMSRPVRTVDDDAFVYVAIGRMRRFEIRHLVVVDTAGRATGMITRRALLRLRAGDALAMGDRVEAAEDARGLALVRADLGPLAASLLDQAVDARAIASVISAVTRDLTQRAAALAEAAMVAEGQGAAPAPYAVLVLGSAGRGETLLVPDQDNAIVHAGRDADDGWFGAFGQRMCRLLADAGIPFCQGGVMASRPAWRHGLEGWRGRVRAWIGDPDGDNMLNADIFFDMAPVAGDLALAEELHGYALAQAAHAPHFLQAMIRDLDRMHAPIGLFGDLRTDGKGRLDLKRHGLLPLTLTARALALRHGIAATGTATRVKALAQAGLLNPTDAEQLDRSHALVMALLLEAQVARLREGKVPDTLVDVTALDSRRRSRLKSALKHIDAMTWVMRSSLGG
;
A
#
# COMPACT_ATOMS: atom_id res chain seq x y z
N LEU A 1 5.98 -46.89 -5.82
CA LEU A 1 5.40 -45.61 -5.34
C LEU A 1 3.87 -45.62 -5.30
N ALA A 2 3.16 -46.43 -6.10
CA ALA A 2 1.72 -46.59 -5.93
C ALA A 2 1.40 -47.31 -4.60
N GLY A 3 0.59 -46.68 -3.74
CA GLY A 3 0.08 -47.25 -2.48
C GLY A 3 0.59 -46.61 -1.17
N LEU A 4 1.59 -45.73 -1.22
CA LEU A 4 2.07 -45.04 -0.02
C LEU A 4 1.28 -43.73 0.23
N PRO A 5 0.85 -43.44 1.48
CA PRO A 5 0.17 -42.19 1.79
C PRO A 5 1.12 -40.99 1.59
N ALA A 6 0.61 -39.85 1.14
CA ALA A 6 1.42 -38.65 0.89
C ALA A 6 2.28 -38.23 2.10
N ALA A 7 1.76 -38.47 3.31
CA ALA A 7 2.49 -38.22 4.56
C ALA A 7 3.79 -39.03 4.71
N ALA A 8 3.89 -40.19 4.07
CA ALA A 8 5.08 -41.05 4.06
C ALA A 8 6.11 -40.67 2.98
N LEU A 9 5.73 -39.80 2.04
CA LEU A 9 6.57 -39.36 0.91
C LEU A 9 6.94 -37.87 0.98
N MET A 10 6.24 -37.08 1.79
CA MET A 10 6.43 -35.63 1.87
C MET A 10 7.53 -35.22 2.84
N SER A 11 8.24 -34.14 2.52
CA SER A 11 9.14 -33.47 3.44
C SER A 11 8.35 -32.80 4.57
N ARG A 12 8.77 -33.03 5.83
CA ARG A 12 8.18 -32.42 7.03
C ARG A 12 9.24 -31.65 7.83
N PRO A 13 8.89 -30.51 8.45
CA PRO A 13 7.59 -29.82 8.39
C PRO A 13 7.34 -29.14 7.04
N VAL A 14 6.07 -29.06 6.62
CA VAL A 14 5.68 -28.29 5.42
C VAL A 14 5.92 -26.81 5.70
N ARG A 15 6.68 -26.14 4.84
CA ARG A 15 6.96 -24.71 4.96
C ARG A 15 5.91 -23.92 4.18
N THR A 16 5.39 -22.88 4.81
CA THR A 16 4.28 -22.08 4.30
C THR A 16 4.67 -20.62 4.10
N VAL A 17 3.81 -19.88 3.41
CA VAL A 17 3.80 -18.41 3.33
C VAL A 17 2.35 -17.94 3.25
N ASP A 18 2.07 -16.76 3.79
CA ASP A 18 0.73 -16.20 3.76
C ASP A 18 0.34 -15.79 2.33
N ASP A 19 -0.96 -15.79 2.02
CA ASP A 19 -1.49 -15.54 0.68
C ASP A 19 -1.45 -14.07 0.25
N ASP A 20 -1.27 -13.18 1.21
CA ASP A 20 -0.96 -11.76 1.04
C ASP A 20 0.55 -11.47 1.12
N ALA A 21 1.37 -12.48 1.42
CA ALA A 21 2.80 -12.29 1.57
C ALA A 21 3.43 -11.93 0.23
N PHE A 22 4.35 -10.98 0.31
CA PHE A 22 5.07 -10.57 -0.87
C PHE A 22 5.92 -11.69 -1.47
N VAL A 23 6.04 -11.65 -2.79
CA VAL A 23 6.78 -12.62 -3.58
C VAL A 23 8.21 -12.81 -3.05
N TYR A 24 8.90 -11.74 -2.63
CA TYR A 24 10.26 -11.83 -2.05
C TYR A 24 10.32 -12.57 -0.71
N VAL A 25 9.27 -12.51 0.12
CA VAL A 25 9.16 -13.29 1.37
C VAL A 25 9.08 -14.79 1.05
N ALA A 26 8.28 -15.17 0.06
CA ALA A 26 8.20 -16.54 -0.42
C ALA A 26 9.56 -17.03 -0.94
N ILE A 27 10.28 -16.18 -1.68
CA ILE A 27 11.61 -16.51 -2.21
C ILE A 27 12.65 -16.65 -1.09
N GLY A 28 12.66 -15.74 -0.11
CA GLY A 28 13.57 -15.78 1.04
C GLY A 28 13.39 -17.04 1.87
N ARG A 29 12.13 -17.43 2.16
CA ARG A 29 11.82 -18.70 2.84
C ARG A 29 12.31 -19.91 2.05
N MET A 30 12.11 -19.92 0.73
CA MET A 30 12.61 -21.02 -0.12
C MET A 30 14.14 -21.17 -0.09
N ARG A 31 14.91 -20.07 -0.04
CA ARG A 31 16.38 -20.15 0.12
C ARG A 31 16.78 -20.63 1.51
N ARG A 32 16.23 -20.03 2.57
CA ARG A 32 16.57 -20.36 3.97
C ARG A 32 16.38 -21.85 4.29
N PHE A 33 15.33 -22.45 3.74
CA PHE A 33 15.00 -23.85 3.99
C PHE A 33 15.42 -24.79 2.86
N GLU A 34 16.10 -24.28 1.82
CA GLU A 34 16.58 -25.05 0.66
C GLU A 34 15.48 -25.85 -0.08
N ILE A 35 14.27 -25.29 -0.17
CA ILE A 35 13.08 -25.93 -0.74
C ILE A 35 12.66 -25.31 -2.07
N ARG A 36 11.98 -26.12 -2.91
CA ARG A 36 11.52 -25.71 -4.27
C ARG A 36 10.05 -25.33 -4.34
N HIS A 37 9.30 -25.64 -3.29
CA HIS A 37 7.85 -25.50 -3.16
C HIS A 37 7.53 -24.89 -1.81
N LEU A 38 6.64 -23.90 -1.81
CA LEU A 38 6.17 -23.24 -0.59
C LEU A 38 4.64 -23.25 -0.66
N VAL A 39 4.00 -23.81 0.36
CA VAL A 39 2.54 -23.85 0.42
C VAL A 39 2.03 -22.45 0.80
N VAL A 40 1.09 -21.93 0.04
CA VAL A 40 0.44 -20.66 0.36
C VAL A 40 -0.73 -20.96 1.29
N VAL A 41 -0.84 -20.22 2.38
CA VAL A 41 -1.91 -20.37 3.38
C VAL A 41 -2.70 -19.08 3.56
N ASP A 42 -4.00 -19.19 3.84
CA ASP A 42 -4.79 -18.03 4.28
C ASP A 42 -4.51 -17.69 5.74
N THR A 43 -5.12 -16.59 6.22
CA THR A 43 -5.04 -16.12 7.61
C THR A 43 -5.56 -17.14 8.64
N ALA A 44 -6.33 -18.15 8.22
CA ALA A 44 -6.80 -19.25 9.07
C ALA A 44 -5.87 -20.49 9.01
N GLY A 45 -4.74 -20.40 8.31
CA GLY A 45 -3.74 -21.46 8.17
C GLY A 45 -4.11 -22.55 7.16
N ARG A 46 -5.17 -22.37 6.35
CA ARG A 46 -5.58 -23.36 5.35
C ARG A 46 -4.78 -23.18 4.07
N ALA A 47 -4.35 -24.29 3.46
CA ALA A 47 -3.62 -24.25 2.19
C ALA A 47 -4.53 -23.75 1.05
N THR A 48 -4.19 -22.59 0.48
CA THR A 48 -4.90 -21.95 -0.63
C THR A 48 -4.18 -22.10 -1.96
N GLY A 49 -2.89 -22.46 -1.94
CA GLY A 49 -2.10 -22.65 -3.15
C GLY A 49 -0.67 -23.12 -2.89
N MET A 50 0.17 -23.03 -3.92
CA MET A 50 1.59 -23.36 -3.83
C MET A 50 2.40 -22.49 -4.78
N ILE A 51 3.45 -21.87 -4.27
CA ILE A 51 4.45 -21.15 -5.07
C ILE A 51 5.58 -22.13 -5.41
N THR A 52 6.05 -22.06 -6.65
CA THR A 52 7.20 -22.85 -7.12
C THR A 52 8.36 -21.94 -7.44
N ARG A 53 9.59 -22.41 -7.25
CA ARG A 53 10.80 -21.69 -7.65
C ARG A 53 10.77 -21.26 -9.13
N ARG A 54 10.15 -22.05 -10.01
CA ARG A 54 10.00 -21.75 -11.45
C ARG A 54 9.01 -20.61 -11.73
N ALA A 55 7.93 -20.51 -10.97
CA ALA A 55 7.00 -19.37 -11.06
C ALA A 55 7.68 -18.07 -10.61
N LEU A 56 8.53 -18.14 -9.58
CA LEU A 56 9.32 -17.01 -9.08
C LEU A 56 10.38 -16.53 -10.08
N LEU A 57 11.00 -17.45 -10.82
CA LEU A 57 11.97 -17.12 -11.88
C LEU A 57 11.34 -16.36 -13.07
N ARG A 58 10.03 -16.53 -13.33
CA ARG A 58 9.31 -15.74 -14.34
C ARG A 58 9.06 -14.29 -13.93
N LEU A 59 9.19 -13.98 -12.64
CA LEU A 59 9.01 -12.64 -12.07
C LEU A 59 10.34 -11.92 -11.75
N ARG A 60 11.49 -12.51 -12.11
CA ARG A 60 12.85 -12.05 -11.75
C ARG A 60 12.98 -11.52 -10.32
N ALA A 61 12.44 -12.31 -9.39
CA ALA A 61 12.76 -12.43 -7.97
C ALA A 61 14.14 -11.91 -7.49
N GLY A 62 15.21 -12.10 -8.26
CA GLY A 62 16.58 -11.82 -7.85
C GLY A 62 16.88 -10.34 -7.61
N ASP A 63 16.31 -9.43 -8.39
CA ASP A 63 16.60 -7.99 -8.25
C ASP A 63 15.89 -7.42 -7.02
N ALA A 64 14.63 -7.80 -6.80
CA ALA A 64 13.88 -7.42 -5.60
C ALA A 64 14.49 -8.01 -4.32
N LEU A 65 14.99 -9.26 -4.36
CA LEU A 65 15.75 -9.86 -3.26
C LEU A 65 17.03 -9.11 -2.96
N ALA A 66 17.83 -8.78 -3.99
CA ALA A 66 19.07 -8.05 -3.80
C ALA A 66 18.81 -6.66 -3.21
N MET A 67 17.67 -6.03 -3.52
CA MET A 67 17.25 -4.80 -2.86
C MET A 67 16.92 -5.04 -1.39
N GLY A 68 16.13 -6.07 -1.05
CA GLY A 68 15.83 -6.43 0.34
C GLY A 68 17.08 -6.69 1.17
N ASP A 69 18.01 -7.51 0.66
CA ASP A 69 19.30 -7.80 1.30
C ASP A 69 20.11 -6.51 1.53
N ARG A 70 20.07 -5.57 0.58
CA ARG A 70 20.74 -4.27 0.70
C ARG A 70 20.04 -3.32 1.68
N VAL A 71 18.72 -3.38 1.81
CA VAL A 71 18.00 -2.64 2.86
C VAL A 71 18.44 -3.17 4.22
N GLU A 72 18.43 -4.49 4.41
CA GLU A 72 18.84 -5.11 5.68
C GLU A 72 20.29 -4.77 6.05
N ALA A 73 21.19 -4.73 5.06
CA ALA A 73 22.58 -4.36 5.24
C ALA A 73 22.84 -2.85 5.39
N ALA A 74 21.85 -1.97 5.18
CA ALA A 74 22.07 -0.53 5.26
C ALA A 74 22.35 -0.09 6.71
N GLU A 75 23.48 0.56 6.96
CA GLU A 75 23.89 0.97 8.32
C GLU A 75 23.48 2.40 8.65
N ASP A 76 23.10 3.19 7.64
CA ASP A 76 22.79 4.61 7.77
C ASP A 76 21.81 5.08 6.67
N ALA A 77 21.46 6.38 6.71
CA ALA A 77 20.60 7.00 5.71
C ALA A 77 21.18 6.92 4.28
N ARG A 78 22.51 6.89 4.12
CA ARG A 78 23.16 6.78 2.81
C ARG A 78 22.94 5.40 2.20
N GLY A 79 23.06 4.34 3.00
CA GLY A 79 22.73 2.98 2.57
C GLY A 79 21.28 2.86 2.11
N LEU A 80 20.35 3.45 2.87
CA LEU A 80 18.92 3.52 2.50
C LEU A 80 18.71 4.32 1.19
N ALA A 81 19.40 5.46 1.03
CA ALA A 81 19.32 6.29 -0.18
C ALA A 81 19.74 5.53 -1.44
N LEU A 82 20.80 4.72 -1.35
CA LEU A 82 21.27 3.91 -2.48
C LEU A 82 20.21 2.89 -2.93
N VAL A 83 19.53 2.23 -1.99
CA VAL A 83 18.44 1.31 -2.33
C VAL A 83 17.26 2.06 -2.93
N ARG A 84 16.88 3.20 -2.33
CA ARG A 84 15.79 4.05 -2.84
C ARG A 84 16.06 4.52 -4.28
N ALA A 85 17.30 4.87 -4.60
CA ALA A 85 17.70 5.31 -5.94
C ALA A 85 17.50 4.21 -7.00
N ASP A 86 17.69 2.94 -6.63
CA ASP A 86 17.58 1.79 -7.55
C ASP A 86 16.14 1.42 -7.93
N LEU A 87 15.13 1.92 -7.20
CA LEU A 87 13.71 1.67 -7.51
C LEU A 87 13.30 2.21 -8.89
N GLY A 88 13.85 3.36 -9.31
CA GLY A 88 13.57 3.95 -10.62
C GLY A 88 14.07 3.07 -11.77
N PRO A 89 15.38 2.75 -11.82
CA PRO A 89 15.95 1.81 -12.79
C PRO A 89 15.28 0.43 -12.79
N LEU A 90 14.95 -0.12 -11.62
CA LEU A 90 14.22 -1.39 -11.52
C LEU A 90 12.84 -1.29 -12.17
N ALA A 91 12.06 -0.26 -11.82
CA ALA A 91 10.73 -0.07 -12.39
C ALA A 91 10.79 0.11 -13.92
N ALA A 92 11.77 0.86 -14.43
CA ALA A 92 11.98 1.03 -15.86
C ALA A 92 12.28 -0.30 -16.57
N SER A 93 13.19 -1.10 -15.99
CA SER A 93 13.56 -2.43 -16.51
C SER A 93 12.36 -3.40 -16.52
N LEU A 94 11.53 -3.39 -15.47
CA LEU A 94 10.34 -4.24 -15.38
C LEU A 94 9.25 -3.80 -16.37
N LEU A 95 9.08 -2.50 -16.58
CA LEU A 95 8.17 -1.97 -17.60
C LEU A 95 8.60 -2.36 -19.02
N ASP A 96 9.90 -2.25 -19.35
CA ASP A 96 10.42 -2.66 -20.66
C ASP A 96 10.20 -4.15 -20.94
N GLN A 97 10.07 -4.96 -19.88
CA GLN A 97 9.74 -6.38 -19.93
C GLN A 97 8.23 -6.67 -19.92
N ALA A 98 7.39 -5.63 -20.01
CA ALA A 98 5.93 -5.71 -19.98
C ALA A 98 5.36 -6.39 -18.71
N VAL A 99 6.04 -6.21 -17.56
CA VAL A 99 5.50 -6.63 -16.26
C VAL A 99 4.31 -5.74 -15.90
N ASP A 100 3.27 -6.32 -15.31
CA ASP A 100 2.08 -5.59 -14.86
C ASP A 100 2.46 -4.50 -13.85
N ALA A 101 2.01 -3.26 -14.10
CA ALA A 101 2.37 -2.10 -13.30
C ALA A 101 1.94 -2.21 -11.83
N ARG A 102 0.88 -2.98 -11.51
CA ARG A 102 0.47 -3.24 -10.13
C ARG A 102 1.48 -4.12 -9.42
N ALA A 103 2.03 -5.13 -10.11
CA ALA A 103 3.09 -5.96 -9.55
C ALA A 103 4.36 -5.13 -9.30
N ILE A 104 4.71 -4.21 -10.21
CA ILE A 104 5.83 -3.27 -10.01
C ILE A 104 5.56 -2.36 -8.80
N ALA A 105 4.36 -1.77 -8.69
CA ALA A 105 3.97 -0.94 -7.56
C ALA A 105 4.02 -1.70 -6.23
N SER A 106 3.63 -2.98 -6.21
CA SER A 106 3.75 -3.84 -5.03
C SER A 106 5.22 -4.05 -4.63
N VAL A 107 6.15 -4.20 -5.59
CA VAL A 107 7.59 -4.27 -5.30
C VAL A 107 8.11 -2.95 -4.74
N ILE A 108 7.75 -1.81 -5.34
CA ILE A 108 8.15 -0.48 -4.83
C ILE A 108 7.62 -0.27 -3.41
N SER A 109 6.37 -0.67 -3.16
CA SER A 109 5.72 -0.55 -1.84
C SER A 109 6.39 -1.42 -0.80
N ALA A 110 6.72 -2.66 -1.16
CA ALA A 110 7.47 -3.57 -0.30
C ALA A 110 8.83 -2.99 0.11
N VAL A 111 9.62 -2.53 -0.85
CA VAL A 111 10.93 -1.92 -0.55
C VAL A 111 10.75 -0.66 0.31
N THR A 112 9.71 0.14 0.07
CA THR A 112 9.41 1.31 0.92
C THR A 112 9.10 0.92 2.36
N ARG A 113 8.38 -0.19 2.57
CA ARG A 113 8.12 -0.73 3.91
C ARG A 113 9.39 -1.26 4.56
N ASP A 114 10.22 -2.01 3.83
CA ASP A 114 11.49 -2.52 4.32
C ASP A 114 12.43 -1.35 4.70
N LEU A 115 12.49 -0.29 3.89
CA LEU A 115 13.25 0.94 4.20
C LEU A 115 12.75 1.58 5.51
N THR A 116 11.44 1.62 5.72
CA THR A 116 10.83 2.14 6.95
C THR A 116 11.17 1.28 8.17
N GLN A 117 11.06 -0.04 8.03
CA GLN A 117 11.46 -1.01 9.06
C GLN A 117 12.94 -0.84 9.42
N ARG A 118 13.81 -0.69 8.43
CA ARG A 118 15.25 -0.51 8.67
C ARG A 118 15.55 0.83 9.32
N ALA A 119 14.91 1.91 8.88
CA ALA A 119 15.04 3.22 9.50
C ALA A 119 14.60 3.20 10.97
N ALA A 120 13.53 2.46 11.30
CA ALA A 120 13.11 2.23 12.68
C ALA A 120 14.20 1.51 13.49
N ALA A 121 14.74 0.41 12.99
CA ALA A 121 15.81 -0.33 13.67
C ALA A 121 17.07 0.52 13.91
N LEU A 122 17.50 1.30 12.91
CA LEU A 122 18.64 2.21 13.01
C LEU A 122 18.37 3.34 14.01
N ALA A 123 17.15 3.89 14.03
CA ALA A 123 16.75 4.94 14.98
C ALA A 123 16.81 4.43 16.43
N GLU A 124 16.24 3.26 16.71
CA GLU A 124 16.25 2.65 18.04
C GLU A 124 17.69 2.31 18.49
N ALA A 125 18.48 1.68 17.63
CA ALA A 125 19.87 1.34 17.93
C ALA A 125 20.70 2.59 18.29
N ALA A 126 20.51 3.69 17.54
CA ALA A 126 21.20 4.95 17.82
C ALA A 126 20.73 5.59 19.14
N MET A 127 19.43 5.56 19.46
CA MET A 127 18.91 6.06 20.73
C MET A 127 19.47 5.28 21.93
N VAL A 128 19.58 3.96 21.81
CA VAL A 128 20.21 3.12 22.84
C VAL A 128 21.69 3.47 23.01
N ALA A 129 22.44 3.60 21.92
CA ALA A 129 23.86 3.96 21.95
C ALA A 129 24.12 5.36 22.54
N GLU A 130 23.19 6.30 22.37
CA GLU A 130 23.23 7.65 22.93
C GLU A 130 22.73 7.74 24.39
N GLY A 131 22.37 6.61 25.01
CA GLY A 131 21.97 6.56 26.41
C GLY A 131 20.50 6.94 26.67
N GLN A 132 19.65 7.02 25.65
CA GLN A 132 18.21 7.28 25.81
C GLN A 132 17.42 6.02 26.24
N GLY A 133 18.08 4.86 26.26
CA GLY A 133 17.50 3.57 26.67
C GLY A 133 16.72 2.88 25.55
N ALA A 134 16.37 1.62 25.81
CA ALA A 134 15.50 0.81 24.94
C ALA A 134 14.05 1.32 24.96
N ALA A 135 13.22 0.83 24.03
CA ALA A 135 11.80 1.16 24.02
C ALA A 135 11.14 0.90 25.39
N PRO A 136 10.40 1.86 25.96
CA PRO A 136 9.80 1.73 27.29
C PRO A 136 8.64 0.73 27.35
N ALA A 137 8.11 0.33 26.19
CA ALA A 137 7.05 -0.66 26.05
C ALA A 137 7.07 -1.27 24.64
N PRO A 138 6.43 -2.44 24.43
CA PRO A 138 6.14 -2.97 23.10
C PRO A 138 5.45 -1.93 22.21
N TYR A 139 5.84 -1.88 20.94
CA TYR A 139 5.31 -0.96 19.96
C TYR A 139 5.31 -1.57 18.58
N ALA A 140 4.51 -1.02 17.66
CA ALA A 140 4.52 -1.35 16.25
C ALA A 140 4.64 -0.09 15.41
N VAL A 141 5.46 -0.14 14.36
CA VAL A 141 5.54 0.88 13.32
C VAL A 141 4.62 0.50 12.17
N LEU A 142 3.83 1.45 11.71
CA LEU A 142 2.90 1.30 10.61
C LEU A 142 3.36 2.17 9.44
N VAL A 143 3.26 1.64 8.23
CA VAL A 143 3.26 2.42 6.98
C VAL A 143 1.82 2.55 6.53
N LEU A 144 1.41 3.75 6.13
CA LEU A 144 0.02 4.06 5.78
C LEU A 144 -0.12 4.39 4.28
N GLY A 145 -1.36 4.68 3.87
CA GLY A 145 -1.64 5.19 2.53
C GLY A 145 -1.20 4.25 1.40
N SER A 146 -0.68 4.83 0.32
CA SER A 146 -0.38 4.06 -0.91
C SER A 146 0.69 2.97 -0.71
N ALA A 147 1.71 3.23 0.11
CA ALA A 147 2.74 2.25 0.43
C ALA A 147 2.19 1.14 1.33
N GLY A 148 1.33 1.47 2.32
CA GLY A 148 0.65 0.47 3.16
C GLY A 148 -0.31 -0.40 2.35
N ARG A 149 -0.97 0.17 1.35
CA ARG A 149 -1.86 -0.53 0.43
C ARG A 149 -1.18 -1.39 -0.65
N GLY A 150 0.11 -1.15 -0.92
CA GLY A 150 0.86 -1.90 -1.94
C GLY A 150 0.79 -1.29 -3.34
N GLU A 151 0.46 0.00 -3.43
CA GLU A 151 0.16 0.70 -4.68
C GLU A 151 1.01 1.98 -4.87
N THR A 152 2.09 2.14 -4.09
CA THR A 152 2.99 3.29 -4.27
C THR A 152 3.77 3.18 -5.58
N LEU A 153 4.03 4.34 -6.20
CA LEU A 153 4.83 4.47 -7.41
C LEU A 153 6.13 5.22 -7.10
N LEU A 154 6.72 5.93 -8.07
CA LEU A 154 8.05 6.53 -7.95
C LEU A 154 8.06 7.92 -7.32
N VAL A 155 6.90 8.38 -6.83
CA VAL A 155 6.71 9.64 -6.08
C VAL A 155 6.22 9.29 -4.66
N PRO A 156 7.12 8.85 -3.77
CA PRO A 156 6.74 8.43 -2.44
C PRO A 156 6.48 9.63 -1.54
N ASP A 157 5.58 9.44 -0.59
CA ASP A 157 5.41 10.23 0.62
C ASP A 157 5.78 9.39 1.85
N GLN A 158 5.98 10.09 2.96
CA GLN A 158 6.28 9.47 4.24
C GLN A 158 5.03 9.43 5.11
N ASP A 159 4.18 8.43 4.89
CA ASP A 159 3.00 8.20 5.72
C ASP A 159 3.27 7.06 6.72
N ASN A 160 3.44 7.39 8.00
CA ASN A 160 3.72 6.41 9.04
C ASN A 160 3.14 6.77 10.41
N ALA A 161 3.00 5.75 11.26
CA ALA A 161 2.44 5.87 12.60
C ALA A 161 3.08 4.87 13.57
N ILE A 162 2.89 5.12 14.87
CA ILE A 162 3.28 4.20 15.95
C ILE A 162 2.06 3.87 16.82
N VAL A 163 1.86 2.58 17.09
CA VAL A 163 0.99 2.10 18.17
C VAL A 163 1.86 1.48 19.26
N HIS A 164 1.60 1.77 20.54
CA HIS A 164 2.38 1.21 21.65
C HIS A 164 1.52 0.69 22.80
N ALA A 165 2.12 -0.16 23.64
CA ALA A 165 1.53 -0.64 24.90
C ALA A 165 1.99 0.20 26.12
N GLY A 166 2.76 1.28 25.89
CA GLY A 166 3.23 2.19 26.93
C GLY A 166 2.17 3.15 27.46
N ARG A 167 2.56 3.94 28.46
CA ARG A 167 1.75 4.99 29.11
C ARG A 167 1.96 6.33 28.42
N ASP A 168 1.11 7.32 28.68
CA ASP A 168 1.26 8.68 28.12
C ASP A 168 2.61 9.33 28.48
N ALA A 169 3.17 9.01 29.65
CA ALA A 169 4.49 9.48 30.07
C ALA A 169 5.64 8.98 29.17
N ASP A 170 5.41 7.91 28.39
CA ASP A 170 6.39 7.32 27.49
C ASP A 170 6.43 8.03 26.11
N ASP A 171 5.52 8.98 25.83
CA ASP A 171 5.45 9.71 24.55
C ASP A 171 6.76 10.44 24.22
N GLY A 172 7.50 10.90 25.24
CA GLY A 172 8.79 11.56 25.03
C GLY A 172 9.79 10.66 24.28
N TRP A 173 9.84 9.38 24.64
CA TRP A 173 10.70 8.41 23.97
C TRP A 173 10.19 8.11 22.55
N PHE A 174 8.89 7.81 22.39
CA PHE A 174 8.29 7.51 21.08
C PHE A 174 8.34 8.71 20.12
N GLY A 175 8.26 9.93 20.64
CA GLY A 175 8.41 11.16 19.88
C GLY A 175 9.85 11.35 19.37
N ALA A 176 10.85 11.09 20.20
CA ALA A 176 12.26 11.13 19.79
C ALA A 176 12.57 10.05 18.74
N PHE A 177 12.06 8.83 18.96
CA PHE A 177 12.16 7.71 18.03
C PHE A 177 11.52 8.02 16.68
N GLY A 178 10.25 8.47 16.67
CA GLY A 178 9.53 8.84 15.46
C GLY A 178 10.22 9.97 14.69
N GLN A 179 10.76 10.98 15.37
CA GLN A 179 11.53 12.05 14.71
C GLN A 179 12.81 11.52 14.04
N ARG A 180 13.55 10.64 14.71
CA ARG A 180 14.80 10.09 14.17
C ARG A 180 14.54 9.17 12.99
N MET A 181 13.57 8.26 13.09
CA MET A 181 13.12 7.43 11.99
C MET A 181 12.70 8.29 10.79
N CYS A 182 11.89 9.33 11.04
CA CYS A 182 11.42 10.19 9.96
C CYS A 182 12.57 10.92 9.24
N ARG A 183 13.57 11.40 9.99
CA ARG A 183 14.78 12.05 9.44
C ARG A 183 15.62 11.09 8.59
N LEU A 184 15.87 9.86 9.07
CA LEU A 184 16.62 8.86 8.31
C LEU A 184 16.01 8.58 6.93
N LEU A 185 14.68 8.48 6.88
CA LEU A 185 13.94 8.29 5.63
C LEU A 185 13.97 9.54 4.73
N ALA A 186 13.88 10.73 5.31
CA ALA A 186 14.02 11.99 4.56
C ALA A 186 15.41 12.12 3.94
N ASP A 187 16.46 11.82 4.71
CA ASP A 187 17.85 11.80 4.25
C ASP A 187 18.08 10.69 3.20
N ALA A 188 17.29 9.61 3.25
CA ALA A 188 17.25 8.55 2.23
C ALA A 188 16.46 8.93 0.95
N GLY A 189 15.89 10.14 0.87
CA GLY A 189 15.14 10.61 -0.30
C GLY A 189 13.65 10.25 -0.30
N ILE A 190 13.08 9.90 0.86
CA ILE A 190 11.62 9.77 1.06
C ILE A 190 11.15 11.02 1.81
N PRO A 191 10.62 12.04 1.12
CA PRO A 191 10.36 13.35 1.71
C PRO A 191 9.28 13.28 2.80
N PHE A 192 9.38 14.19 3.78
CA PHE A 192 8.34 14.38 4.79
C PHE A 192 6.97 14.58 4.13
N CYS A 193 5.95 13.93 4.69
CA CYS A 193 4.58 14.09 4.22
C CYS A 193 4.11 15.54 4.43
N GLN A 194 3.62 16.16 3.35
CA GLN A 194 3.09 17.53 3.37
C GLN A 194 1.85 17.65 4.26
N GLY A 195 1.05 16.58 4.36
CA GLY A 195 -0.10 16.48 5.26
C GLY A 195 0.26 16.17 6.72
N GLY A 196 1.55 15.96 7.03
CA GLY A 196 2.00 15.72 8.41
C GLY A 196 1.68 14.33 8.96
N VAL A 197 1.38 13.35 8.11
CA VAL A 197 1.01 11.97 8.50
C VAL A 197 2.23 11.16 8.92
N MET A 198 2.81 11.49 10.07
CA MET A 198 4.09 10.92 10.49
C MET A 198 4.15 10.72 11.99
N ALA A 199 4.74 9.62 12.43
CA ALA A 199 4.98 9.28 13.84
C ALA A 199 5.79 10.35 14.61
N SER A 200 6.54 11.20 13.90
CA SER A 200 7.19 12.39 14.47
C SER A 200 6.19 13.42 15.03
N ARG A 201 4.91 13.35 14.67
CA ARG A 201 3.81 14.18 15.15
C ARG A 201 2.97 13.44 16.21
N PRO A 202 2.56 14.10 17.32
CA PRO A 202 1.78 13.45 18.39
C PRO A 202 0.50 12.78 17.88
N ALA A 203 -0.14 13.35 16.85
CA ALA A 203 -1.36 12.84 16.25
C ALA A 203 -1.25 11.44 15.62
N TRP A 204 -0.03 10.95 15.40
CA TRP A 204 0.28 9.69 14.71
C TRP A 204 1.12 8.74 15.57
N ARG A 205 1.13 8.96 16.89
CA ARG A 205 1.72 8.04 17.87
C ARG A 205 0.86 8.00 19.12
N HIS A 206 0.31 6.83 19.40
CA HIS A 206 -0.57 6.66 20.55
C HIS A 206 -0.49 5.24 21.10
N GLY A 207 -0.89 5.09 22.37
CA GLY A 207 -1.28 3.79 22.87
C GLY A 207 -2.57 3.28 22.22
N LEU A 208 -2.91 2.00 22.43
CA LEU A 208 -4.15 1.41 21.87
C LEU A 208 -5.40 2.22 22.21
N GLU A 209 -5.60 2.63 23.47
CA GLU A 209 -6.76 3.44 23.86
C GLU A 209 -6.77 4.83 23.21
N GLY A 210 -5.60 5.47 23.09
CA GLY A 210 -5.46 6.73 22.38
C GLY A 210 -5.87 6.59 20.91
N TRP A 211 -5.38 5.56 20.24
CA TRP A 211 -5.78 5.23 18.87
C TRP A 211 -7.27 4.92 18.72
N ARG A 212 -7.85 4.14 19.64
CA ARG A 212 -9.30 3.89 19.66
C ARG A 212 -10.08 5.20 19.77
N GLY A 213 -9.60 6.14 20.59
CA GLY A 213 -10.15 7.50 20.67
C GLY A 213 -10.06 8.27 19.36
N ARG A 214 -8.92 8.22 18.66
CA ARG A 214 -8.72 8.84 17.33
C ARG A 214 -9.68 8.27 16.29
N VAL A 215 -9.79 6.95 16.22
CA VAL A 215 -10.71 6.25 15.32
C VAL A 215 -12.16 6.68 15.59
N ARG A 216 -12.59 6.72 16.86
CA ARG A 216 -13.93 7.22 17.21
C ARG A 216 -14.15 8.67 16.79
N ALA A 217 -13.16 9.53 16.98
CA ALA A 217 -13.25 10.94 16.58
C ALA A 217 -13.38 11.08 15.06
N TRP A 218 -12.56 10.36 14.30
CA TRP A 218 -12.60 10.39 12.83
C TRP A 218 -13.93 9.87 12.26
N ILE A 219 -14.48 8.82 12.85
CA ILE A 219 -15.75 8.23 12.42
C ILE A 219 -16.95 9.09 12.88
N GLY A 220 -16.86 9.68 14.07
CA GLY A 220 -17.93 10.51 14.63
C GLY A 220 -18.06 11.87 13.95
N ASP A 221 -16.94 12.47 13.54
CA ASP A 221 -16.89 13.80 12.89
C ASP A 221 -15.99 13.77 11.63
N PRO A 222 -16.51 13.23 10.51
CA PRO A 222 -15.75 12.88 9.32
C PRO A 222 -15.59 14.07 8.35
N ASP A 223 -15.15 15.21 8.87
CA ASP A 223 -14.93 16.46 8.13
C ASP A 223 -13.46 16.92 8.19
N GLY A 224 -13.04 17.69 7.17
CA GLY A 224 -11.70 18.28 7.11
C GLY A 224 -10.57 17.25 7.28
N ASP A 225 -9.66 17.54 8.22
CA ASP A 225 -8.49 16.70 8.50
C ASP A 225 -8.87 15.30 9.02
N ASN A 226 -10.01 15.15 9.71
CA ASN A 226 -10.45 13.84 10.22
C ASN A 226 -10.71 12.87 9.06
N MET A 227 -11.33 13.34 7.99
CA MET A 227 -11.57 12.52 6.79
C MET A 227 -10.26 12.12 6.12
N LEU A 228 -9.35 13.09 5.91
CA LEU A 228 -8.05 12.82 5.29
C LEU A 228 -7.22 11.81 6.10
N ASN A 229 -7.21 11.97 7.43
CA ASN A 229 -6.50 11.08 8.33
C ASN A 229 -7.10 9.66 8.32
N ALA A 230 -8.43 9.55 8.37
CA ALA A 230 -9.11 8.26 8.30
C ALA A 230 -8.80 7.53 6.99
N ASP A 231 -8.86 8.24 5.86
CA ASP A 231 -8.62 7.68 4.54
C ASP A 231 -7.25 6.99 4.43
N ILE A 232 -6.22 7.69 4.91
CA ILE A 232 -4.83 7.21 4.90
C ILE A 232 -4.63 6.09 5.92
N PHE A 233 -5.27 6.18 7.10
CA PHE A 233 -5.13 5.21 8.18
C PHE A 233 -5.68 3.83 7.84
N PHE A 234 -6.83 3.74 7.15
CA PHE A 234 -7.44 2.45 6.75
C PHE A 234 -6.63 1.69 5.69
N ASP A 235 -5.54 2.29 5.19
CA ASP A 235 -4.60 1.68 4.26
C ASP A 235 -3.25 1.38 4.93
N MET A 236 -3.29 0.84 6.15
CA MET A 236 -2.08 0.55 6.92
C MET A 236 -1.49 -0.83 6.66
N ALA A 237 -0.17 -0.92 6.83
CA ALA A 237 0.58 -2.15 6.93
C ALA A 237 1.59 -2.04 8.08
N PRO A 238 1.58 -2.97 9.05
CA PRO A 238 2.60 -2.99 10.10
C PRO A 238 3.93 -3.50 9.52
N VAL A 239 5.04 -2.85 9.90
CA VAL A 239 6.36 -3.11 9.31
C VAL A 239 7.46 -3.41 10.34
N ALA A 240 7.29 -3.02 11.60
CA ALA A 240 8.29 -3.28 12.64
C ALA A 240 7.62 -3.43 14.01
N GLY A 241 8.29 -4.13 14.93
CA GLY A 241 7.86 -4.30 16.31
C GLY A 241 6.79 -5.38 16.51
N ASP A 242 5.91 -5.17 17.48
CA ASP A 242 4.85 -6.11 17.88
C ASP A 242 3.61 -5.93 17.00
N LEU A 243 3.54 -6.72 15.91
CA LEU A 243 2.48 -6.62 14.91
C LEU A 243 1.07 -6.90 15.49
N ALA A 244 0.96 -7.61 16.62
CA ALA A 244 -0.32 -7.87 17.26
C ALA A 244 -1.03 -6.58 17.71
N LEU A 245 -0.28 -5.56 18.13
CA LEU A 245 -0.83 -4.24 18.46
C LEU A 245 -1.49 -3.58 17.24
N ALA A 246 -0.88 -3.73 16.07
CA ALA A 246 -1.40 -3.20 14.83
C ALA A 246 -2.65 -3.96 14.36
N GLU A 247 -2.63 -5.29 14.47
CA GLU A 247 -3.77 -6.15 14.14
C GLU A 247 -4.97 -5.85 15.03
N GLU A 248 -4.76 -5.68 16.34
CA GLU A 248 -5.82 -5.30 17.29
C GLU A 248 -6.42 -3.93 16.92
N LEU A 249 -5.56 -2.95 16.65
CA LEU A 249 -5.98 -1.62 16.22
C LEU A 249 -6.77 -1.68 14.89
N HIS A 250 -6.31 -2.48 13.93
CA HIS A 250 -6.99 -2.66 12.65
C HIS A 250 -8.38 -3.25 12.82
N GLY A 251 -8.47 -4.33 13.60
CA GLY A 251 -9.72 -5.01 13.89
C GLY A 251 -10.73 -4.08 14.56
N TYR A 252 -10.27 -3.27 15.52
CA TYR A 252 -11.10 -2.24 16.14
C TYR A 252 -11.62 -1.22 15.12
N ALA A 253 -10.73 -0.64 14.30
CA ALA A 253 -11.10 0.38 13.34
C ALA A 253 -12.08 -0.14 12.28
N LEU A 254 -11.85 -1.35 11.78
CA LEU A 254 -12.73 -2.02 10.83
C LEU A 254 -14.13 -2.24 11.42
N ALA A 255 -14.20 -2.73 12.66
CA ALA A 255 -15.47 -2.94 13.35
C ALA A 255 -16.24 -1.61 13.56
N GLN A 256 -15.55 -0.52 13.91
CA GLN A 256 -16.19 0.79 14.04
C GLN A 256 -16.71 1.31 12.69
N ALA A 257 -15.92 1.21 11.62
CA ALA A 257 -16.30 1.70 10.30
C ALA A 257 -17.49 0.95 9.70
N ALA A 258 -17.55 -0.38 9.87
CA ALA A 258 -18.65 -1.21 9.37
C ALA A 258 -20.03 -0.80 9.93
N HIS A 259 -20.06 -0.19 11.12
CA HIS A 259 -21.28 0.27 11.78
C HIS A 259 -21.54 1.79 11.65
N ALA A 260 -20.80 2.49 10.79
CA ALA A 260 -20.88 3.94 10.67
C ALA A 260 -21.25 4.41 9.25
N PRO A 261 -22.52 4.24 8.82
CA PRO A 261 -22.95 4.61 7.46
C PRO A 261 -22.71 6.08 7.14
N HIS A 262 -22.89 6.98 8.11
CA HIS A 262 -22.56 8.42 7.98
C HIS A 262 -21.09 8.65 7.59
N PHE A 263 -20.16 8.01 8.29
CA PHE A 263 -18.73 8.08 7.99
C PHE A 263 -18.43 7.57 6.58
N LEU A 264 -18.99 6.41 6.22
CA LEU A 264 -18.77 5.81 4.90
C LEU A 264 -19.33 6.68 3.76
N GLN A 265 -20.48 7.35 3.97
CA GLN A 265 -21.01 8.34 3.03
C GLN A 265 -20.11 9.57 2.94
N ALA A 266 -19.55 10.03 4.06
CA ALA A 266 -18.61 11.14 4.07
C ALA A 266 -17.31 10.82 3.32
N MET A 267 -16.80 9.59 3.39
CA MET A 267 -15.59 9.14 2.65
C MET A 267 -15.71 9.31 1.13
N ILE A 268 -16.92 9.23 0.61
CA ILE A 268 -17.19 9.31 -0.83
C ILE A 268 -17.85 10.63 -1.24
N ARG A 269 -18.05 11.56 -0.30
CA ARG A 269 -18.76 12.83 -0.53
C ARG A 269 -18.04 13.74 -1.53
N ASP A 270 -16.71 13.78 -1.48
CA ASP A 270 -15.88 14.63 -2.34
C ASP A 270 -15.57 14.02 -3.71
N LEU A 271 -16.10 12.83 -4.02
CA LEU A 271 -15.94 12.21 -5.35
C LEU A 271 -16.46 13.10 -6.47
N ASP A 272 -17.44 13.96 -6.18
CA ASP A 272 -17.96 14.90 -7.17
C ASP A 272 -16.91 15.91 -7.67
N ARG A 273 -15.83 16.13 -6.91
CA ARG A 273 -14.71 17.00 -7.28
C ARG A 273 -13.59 16.24 -8.03
N MET A 274 -13.74 14.94 -8.17
CA MET A 274 -12.76 14.01 -8.75
C MET A 274 -13.26 13.29 -10.00
N HIS A 275 -14.46 13.64 -10.49
CA HIS A 275 -15.07 13.11 -11.73
C HIS A 275 -14.09 13.03 -12.90
N ALA A 276 -14.37 12.09 -13.81
CA ALA A 276 -13.65 11.93 -15.06
C ALA A 276 -13.61 13.28 -15.79
N PRO A 277 -12.41 13.75 -16.14
CA PRO A 277 -12.20 15.04 -16.77
C PRO A 277 -12.54 14.87 -18.26
N ILE A 278 -13.80 14.60 -18.58
CA ILE A 278 -14.29 14.42 -19.94
C ILE A 278 -15.18 15.62 -20.26
N GLY A 279 -14.79 16.38 -21.27
CA GLY A 279 -15.55 17.52 -21.77
C GLY A 279 -16.85 17.09 -22.46
N LEU A 280 -17.73 18.06 -22.71
CA LEU A 280 -19.04 17.84 -23.32
C LEU A 280 -18.98 17.12 -24.68
N PHE A 281 -17.88 17.29 -25.42
CA PHE A 281 -17.63 16.63 -26.70
C PHE A 281 -16.87 15.29 -26.59
N GLY A 282 -16.68 14.78 -25.37
CA GLY A 282 -16.03 13.49 -25.11
C GLY A 282 -14.50 13.54 -25.04
N ASP A 283 -13.89 14.72 -25.01
CA ASP A 283 -12.43 14.90 -24.92
C ASP A 283 -11.90 14.97 -23.49
N LEU A 284 -10.67 14.52 -23.28
CA LEU A 284 -10.03 14.60 -21.97
C LEU A 284 -9.65 16.06 -21.68
N ARG A 285 -10.14 16.61 -20.56
CA ARG A 285 -9.78 17.94 -20.06
C ARG A 285 -8.38 17.86 -19.44
N THR A 286 -7.48 18.69 -19.93
CA THR A 286 -6.07 18.71 -19.53
C THR A 286 -5.68 20.02 -18.85
N ASP A 287 -4.47 20.12 -18.31
CA ASP A 287 -3.85 21.31 -17.71
C ASP A 287 -3.53 22.46 -18.70
N GLY A 288 -4.18 22.48 -19.86
CA GLY A 288 -3.83 23.37 -20.99
C GLY A 288 -2.56 22.99 -21.75
N LYS A 289 -1.73 22.06 -21.24
CA LYS A 289 -0.52 21.54 -21.90
C LYS A 289 -0.65 20.09 -22.36
N GLY A 290 -1.89 19.59 -22.46
CA GLY A 290 -2.15 18.22 -22.87
C GLY A 290 -1.93 17.16 -21.78
N ARG A 291 -1.66 17.55 -20.53
CA ARG A 291 -1.44 16.60 -19.43
C ARG A 291 -2.65 16.47 -18.51
N LEU A 292 -2.80 15.30 -17.92
CA LEU A 292 -3.90 14.95 -17.04
C LEU A 292 -3.41 14.29 -15.75
N ASP A 293 -3.97 14.69 -14.60
CA ASP A 293 -3.69 14.06 -13.31
C ASP A 293 -4.50 12.76 -13.17
N LEU A 294 -3.88 11.64 -13.55
CA LEU A 294 -4.53 10.33 -13.48
C LEU A 294 -4.63 9.78 -12.05
N LYS A 295 -3.79 10.26 -11.12
CA LYS A 295 -3.95 9.90 -9.70
C LYS A 295 -5.26 10.49 -9.19
N ARG A 296 -5.48 11.78 -9.44
CA ARG A 296 -6.68 12.51 -9.00
C ARG A 296 -7.97 12.00 -9.65
N HIS A 297 -7.94 11.73 -10.94
CA HIS A 297 -9.15 11.46 -11.72
C HIS A 297 -9.40 9.97 -12.02
N GLY A 298 -8.43 9.10 -11.73
CA GLY A 298 -8.54 7.65 -11.97
C GLY A 298 -8.35 6.84 -10.69
N LEU A 299 -7.18 6.94 -10.06
CA LEU A 299 -6.86 6.09 -8.91
C LEU A 299 -7.63 6.47 -7.65
N LEU A 300 -7.69 7.76 -7.30
CA LEU A 300 -8.35 8.21 -6.07
C LEU A 300 -9.84 7.85 -6.02
N PRO A 301 -10.67 8.11 -7.06
CA PRO A 301 -12.07 7.71 -7.04
C PRO A 301 -12.26 6.20 -6.84
N LEU A 302 -11.47 5.40 -7.54
CA LEU A 302 -11.54 3.94 -7.42
C LEU A 302 -11.10 3.44 -6.04
N THR A 303 -10.03 4.02 -5.49
CA THR A 303 -9.51 3.65 -4.16
C THR A 303 -10.53 3.98 -3.08
N LEU A 304 -11.07 5.20 -3.10
CA LEU A 304 -12.05 5.69 -2.13
C LEU A 304 -13.32 4.84 -2.12
N THR A 305 -13.84 4.53 -3.30
CA THR A 305 -15.08 3.74 -3.46
C THR A 305 -14.90 2.29 -3.05
N ALA A 306 -13.83 1.64 -3.52
CA ALA A 306 -13.49 0.28 -3.11
C ALA A 306 -13.26 0.19 -1.60
N ARG A 307 -12.60 1.19 -0.99
CA ARG A 307 -12.38 1.27 0.47
C ARG A 307 -13.69 1.40 1.22
N ALA A 308 -14.53 2.38 0.91
CA ALA A 308 -15.78 2.61 1.61
C ALA A 308 -16.69 1.38 1.56
N LEU A 309 -16.79 0.72 0.40
CA LEU A 309 -17.59 -0.49 0.26
C LEU A 309 -16.97 -1.69 1.02
N ALA A 310 -15.65 -1.87 0.96
CA ALA A 310 -14.97 -2.90 1.73
C ALA A 310 -15.17 -2.71 3.26
N LEU A 311 -15.02 -1.48 3.76
CA LEU A 311 -15.21 -1.14 5.17
C LEU A 311 -16.65 -1.40 5.62
N ARG A 312 -17.65 -1.04 4.81
CA ARG A 312 -19.07 -1.32 5.09
C ARG A 312 -19.32 -2.80 5.42
N HIS A 313 -18.61 -3.68 4.72
CA HIS A 313 -18.81 -5.12 4.81
C HIS A 313 -17.74 -5.82 5.67
N GLY A 314 -16.95 -5.07 6.43
CA GLY A 314 -15.93 -5.63 7.33
C GLY A 314 -14.82 -6.38 6.58
N ILE A 315 -14.52 -6.00 5.33
CA ILE A 315 -13.43 -6.58 4.55
C ILE A 315 -12.12 -5.91 4.96
N ALA A 316 -11.19 -6.68 5.53
CA ALA A 316 -9.90 -6.20 6.02
C ALA A 316 -8.86 -5.94 4.92
N ALA A 317 -9.17 -6.24 3.65
CA ALA A 317 -8.24 -6.01 2.55
C ALA A 317 -7.92 -4.51 2.41
N THR A 318 -6.63 -4.17 2.28
CA THR A 318 -6.20 -2.79 2.07
C THR A 318 -6.06 -2.46 0.58
N GLY A 319 -5.44 -3.34 -0.23
CA GLY A 319 -5.26 -3.14 -1.68
C GLY A 319 -6.55 -2.84 -2.44
N THR A 320 -6.53 -1.89 -3.39
CA THR A 320 -7.71 -1.54 -4.22
C THR A 320 -8.17 -2.75 -5.04
N ALA A 321 -7.25 -3.42 -5.74
CA ALA A 321 -7.56 -4.61 -6.52
C ALA A 321 -8.03 -5.79 -5.62
N THR A 322 -7.42 -5.96 -4.45
CA THR A 322 -7.83 -7.00 -3.49
C THR A 322 -9.18 -6.70 -2.87
N ARG A 323 -9.53 -5.43 -2.60
CA ARG A 323 -10.87 -5.01 -2.16
C ARG A 323 -11.91 -5.32 -3.22
N VAL A 324 -11.69 -4.89 -4.46
CA VAL A 324 -12.59 -5.19 -5.59
C VAL A 324 -12.82 -6.69 -5.76
N LYS A 325 -11.75 -7.50 -5.68
CA LYS A 325 -11.84 -8.95 -5.74
C LYS A 325 -12.63 -9.54 -4.56
N ALA A 326 -12.36 -9.11 -3.33
CA ALA A 326 -13.05 -9.59 -2.14
C ALA A 326 -14.55 -9.23 -2.18
N LEU A 327 -14.89 -8.02 -2.63
CA LEU A 327 -16.27 -7.57 -2.83
C LEU A 327 -17.01 -8.44 -3.85
N ALA A 328 -16.37 -8.79 -4.97
CA ALA A 328 -16.95 -9.68 -5.96
C ALA A 328 -17.15 -11.11 -5.42
N GLN A 329 -16.16 -11.64 -4.69
CA GLN A 329 -16.23 -12.96 -4.06
C GLN A 329 -17.35 -13.06 -3.00
N ALA A 330 -17.63 -11.95 -2.31
CA ALA A 330 -18.73 -11.83 -1.37
C ALA A 330 -20.11 -11.60 -2.03
N GLY A 331 -20.18 -11.52 -3.36
CA GLY A 331 -21.42 -11.25 -4.10
C GLY A 331 -21.92 -9.80 -3.97
N LEU A 332 -21.08 -8.90 -3.48
CA LEU A 332 -21.40 -7.48 -3.24
C LEU A 332 -21.12 -6.60 -4.47
N LEU A 333 -20.37 -7.14 -5.44
CA LEU A 333 -20.07 -6.49 -6.71
C LEU A 333 -20.24 -7.51 -7.84
N ASN A 334 -20.85 -7.09 -8.95
CA ASN A 334 -21.00 -7.94 -10.12
C ASN A 334 -19.59 -8.37 -10.62
N PRO A 335 -19.35 -9.66 -10.92
CA PRO A 335 -18.05 -10.14 -11.38
C PRO A 335 -17.54 -9.42 -12.64
N THR A 336 -18.43 -9.04 -13.55
CA THR A 336 -18.08 -8.30 -14.78
C THR A 336 -17.60 -6.89 -14.45
N ASP A 337 -18.29 -6.19 -13.55
CA ASP A 337 -17.89 -4.86 -13.11
C ASP A 337 -16.58 -4.90 -12.32
N ALA A 338 -16.40 -5.91 -11.47
CA ALA A 338 -15.15 -6.13 -10.75
C ALA A 338 -13.96 -6.33 -11.70
N GLU A 339 -14.14 -7.14 -12.75
CA GLU A 339 -13.10 -7.35 -13.76
C GLU A 339 -12.83 -6.09 -14.59
N GLN A 340 -13.85 -5.29 -14.90
CA GLN A 340 -13.68 -4.00 -15.57
C GLN A 340 -12.94 -2.98 -14.69
N LEU A 341 -13.29 -2.88 -13.40
CA LEU A 341 -12.58 -2.03 -12.44
C LEU A 341 -11.13 -2.47 -12.27
N ASP A 342 -10.85 -3.77 -12.20
CA ASP A 342 -9.50 -4.30 -12.11
C ASP A 342 -8.65 -3.93 -13.35
N ARG A 343 -9.23 -4.07 -14.55
CA ARG A 343 -8.58 -3.64 -15.81
C ARG A 343 -8.37 -2.12 -15.88
N SER A 344 -9.34 -1.34 -15.42
CA SER A 344 -9.23 0.12 -15.35
C SER A 344 -8.12 0.55 -14.39
N HIS A 345 -8.04 -0.05 -13.21
CA HIS A 345 -6.96 0.16 -12.24
C HIS A 345 -5.60 -0.15 -12.85
N ALA A 346 -5.46 -1.33 -13.48
CA ALA A 346 -4.21 -1.75 -14.11
C ALA A 346 -3.75 -0.78 -15.22
N LEU A 347 -4.69 -0.31 -16.07
CA LEU A 347 -4.39 0.65 -17.12
C LEU A 347 -3.91 2.00 -16.56
N VAL A 348 -4.61 2.53 -15.55
CA VAL A 348 -4.26 3.83 -14.95
C VAL A 348 -2.90 3.75 -14.25
N MET A 349 -2.64 2.68 -13.50
CA MET A 349 -1.34 2.42 -12.87
C MET A 349 -0.21 2.33 -13.90
N ALA A 350 -0.44 1.63 -15.03
CA ALA A 350 0.54 1.52 -16.10
C ALA A 350 0.87 2.88 -16.72
N LEU A 351 -0.15 3.68 -17.07
CA LEU A 351 0.05 5.00 -17.67
C LEU A 351 0.81 5.96 -16.74
N LEU A 352 0.52 5.93 -15.43
CA LEU A 352 1.24 6.73 -14.45
C LEU A 352 2.70 6.27 -14.31
N LEU A 353 2.94 4.97 -14.17
CA LEU A 353 4.29 4.44 -14.00
C LEU A 353 5.15 4.68 -15.24
N GLU A 354 4.60 4.50 -16.44
CA GLU A 354 5.27 4.81 -17.70
C GLU A 354 5.65 6.29 -17.79
N ALA A 355 4.72 7.20 -17.45
CA ALA A 355 4.99 8.63 -17.43
C ALA A 355 6.10 8.99 -16.42
N GLN A 356 6.08 8.39 -15.23
CA GLN A 356 7.10 8.61 -14.21
C GLN A 356 8.48 8.11 -14.64
N VAL A 357 8.55 6.91 -15.24
CA VAL A 357 9.79 6.36 -15.79
C VAL A 357 10.33 7.20 -16.94
N ALA A 358 9.46 7.70 -17.83
CA ALA A 358 9.87 8.60 -18.91
C ALA A 358 10.52 9.88 -18.34
N ARG A 359 9.93 10.48 -17.30
CA ARG A 359 10.51 11.64 -16.62
C ARG A 359 11.86 11.34 -15.97
N LEU A 360 12.02 10.18 -15.33
CA LEU A 360 13.31 9.76 -14.77
C LEU A 360 14.38 9.63 -15.86
N ARG A 361 14.04 9.03 -17.01
CA ARG A 361 14.95 8.90 -18.16
C ARG A 361 15.40 10.26 -18.71
N GLU A 362 14.57 11.29 -18.58
CA GLU A 362 14.89 12.67 -18.93
C GLU A 362 15.64 13.44 -17.82
N GLY A 363 15.98 12.80 -16.69
CA GLY A 363 16.59 13.45 -15.54
C GLY A 363 15.65 14.40 -14.79
N LYS A 364 14.33 14.26 -14.97
CA LYS A 364 13.30 15.10 -14.32
C LYS A 364 12.69 14.39 -13.13
N VAL A 365 12.22 15.18 -12.16
CA VAL A 365 11.44 14.68 -11.01
C VAL A 365 10.10 14.13 -11.53
N PRO A 366 9.72 12.87 -11.18
CA PRO A 366 8.43 12.31 -11.52
C PRO A 366 7.27 13.04 -10.83
N ASP A 367 6.11 13.07 -11.45
CA ASP A 367 4.88 13.66 -10.92
C ASP A 367 3.67 12.74 -11.18
N THR A 368 2.44 13.25 -10.95
CA THR A 368 1.18 12.51 -11.17
C THR A 368 0.54 12.81 -12.53
N LEU A 369 1.22 13.59 -13.39
CA LEU A 369 0.66 14.09 -14.65
C LEU A 369 1.07 13.20 -15.82
N VAL A 370 0.09 12.79 -16.61
CA VAL A 370 0.29 11.99 -17.84
C VAL A 370 -0.04 12.83 -19.05
N ASP A 371 0.89 12.93 -20.00
CA ASP A 371 0.62 13.53 -21.31
C ASP A 371 -0.31 12.62 -22.13
N VAL A 372 -1.58 13.01 -22.24
CA VAL A 372 -2.59 12.22 -22.97
C VAL A 372 -2.55 12.47 -24.48
N THR A 373 -1.82 13.51 -24.92
CA THR A 373 -1.65 13.82 -26.35
C THR A 373 -0.61 12.90 -27.00
N ALA A 374 0.37 12.43 -26.22
CA ALA A 374 1.36 11.44 -26.61
C ALA A 374 0.77 10.01 -26.75
N LEU A 375 -0.43 9.76 -26.23
CA LEU A 375 -1.10 8.46 -26.37
C LEU A 375 -1.69 8.27 -27.77
N ASP A 376 -1.48 7.09 -28.35
CA ASP A 376 -2.17 6.68 -29.57
C ASP A 376 -3.70 6.62 -29.38
N SER A 377 -4.44 6.60 -30.50
CA SER A 377 -5.91 6.65 -30.49
C SER A 377 -6.55 5.50 -29.71
N ARG A 378 -5.96 4.30 -29.74
CA ARG A 378 -6.45 3.12 -29.03
C ARG A 378 -6.25 3.26 -27.54
N ARG A 379 -5.05 3.65 -27.09
CA ARG A 379 -4.72 3.87 -25.67
C ARG A 379 -5.56 5.00 -25.09
N ARG A 380 -5.74 6.09 -25.84
CA ARG A 380 -6.59 7.22 -25.45
C ARG A 380 -8.06 6.81 -25.31
N SER A 381 -8.58 6.00 -26.24
CA SER A 381 -9.94 5.47 -26.16
C SER A 381 -10.12 4.55 -24.95
N ARG A 382 -9.16 3.64 -24.69
CA ARG A 382 -9.15 2.77 -23.50
C ARG A 382 -9.12 3.57 -22.21
N LEU A 383 -8.29 4.62 -22.12
CA LEU A 383 -8.25 5.52 -20.97
C LEU A 383 -9.60 6.22 -20.76
N LYS A 384 -10.18 6.79 -21.82
CA LYS A 384 -11.52 7.42 -21.76
C LYS A 384 -12.57 6.42 -21.24
N SER A 385 -12.55 5.18 -21.74
CA SER A 385 -13.48 4.12 -21.30
C SER A 385 -13.26 3.73 -19.83
N ALA A 386 -12.00 3.61 -19.40
CA ALA A 386 -11.66 3.28 -18.02
C ALA A 386 -12.14 4.35 -17.04
N LEU A 387 -11.90 5.64 -17.35
CA LEU A 387 -12.35 6.75 -16.52
C LEU A 387 -13.88 6.83 -16.44
N LYS A 388 -14.59 6.63 -17.56
CA LYS A 388 -16.07 6.56 -17.56
C LYS A 388 -16.60 5.42 -16.68
N HIS A 389 -15.95 4.26 -16.73
CA HIS A 389 -16.37 3.12 -15.93
C HIS A 389 -16.13 3.35 -14.44
N ILE A 390 -14.98 3.93 -14.06
CA ILE A 390 -14.68 4.32 -12.68
C ILE A 390 -15.74 5.32 -12.16
N ASP A 391 -16.09 6.33 -12.95
CA ASP A 391 -17.15 7.28 -12.61
C ASP A 391 -18.51 6.61 -12.44
N ALA A 392 -18.90 5.71 -13.35
CA ALA A 392 -20.16 5.00 -13.26
C ALA A 392 -20.23 4.13 -11.99
N MET A 393 -19.15 3.40 -11.67
CA MET A 393 -19.08 2.57 -10.47
C MET A 393 -19.09 3.40 -9.19
N THR A 394 -18.46 4.56 -9.22
CA THR A 394 -18.55 5.54 -8.13
C THR A 394 -19.99 5.92 -7.82
N TRP A 395 -20.80 6.18 -8.86
CA TRP A 395 -22.22 6.50 -8.70
C TRP A 395 -23.06 5.33 -8.16
N VAL A 396 -22.82 4.11 -8.68
CA VAL A 396 -23.51 2.89 -8.22
C VAL A 396 -23.20 2.62 -6.74
N MET A 397 -21.93 2.70 -6.35
CA MET A 397 -21.51 2.44 -4.98
C MET A 397 -22.03 3.50 -4.00
N ARG A 398 -22.08 4.78 -4.40
CA ARG A 398 -22.73 5.84 -3.62
C ARG A 398 -24.20 5.53 -3.34
N SER A 399 -24.93 5.07 -4.36
CA SER A 399 -26.34 4.67 -4.21
C SER A 399 -26.48 3.49 -3.26
N SER A 400 -25.54 2.54 -3.29
CA SER A 400 -25.56 1.41 -2.36
C SER A 400 -25.38 1.86 -0.91
N LEU A 401 -24.50 2.82 -0.63
CA LEU A 401 -24.18 3.33 0.73
C LEU A 401 -25.28 4.21 1.35
N GLY A 402 -26.23 4.68 0.54
CA GLY A 402 -27.33 5.54 0.96
C GLY A 402 -28.55 4.82 1.52
N GLY A 403 -28.68 3.52 1.25
CA GLY A 403 -29.70 2.63 1.85
C GLY A 403 -29.09 1.79 2.96
#